data_AF-A0A131ZW38-F1
#
_entry.id   AF-A0A131ZW38-F1
#
_cell.length_a   1.000
_cell.length_b   1.000
_cell.length_c   1.000
_cell.angle_alpha   90.00
_cell.angle_beta   90.00
_cell.angle_gamma   90.00
#
_symmetry.space_group_name_H-M   'P 1'
#
loop_
_entity.id
_entity.type
_entity.pdbx_description
1 polymer ?
#
loop_
_entity_poly.entity_id
_entity_poly.type
_entity_poly.pdbx_seq_one_letter_code
_entity_poly.pdbx_strand_id
1 'polypeptide(L)'
;MNDGIKSELLIRNTERRDGGLYTCLGSNSFGHDDTNIQLIVQEPPDPPSDIKISDRDGRSIRILWSNPYSGNSPLTHFIIQHRIENGIPKSKSYNQSQ
;
A
#
# COMPACT_ATOMS: atom_id res chain seq x y z
N MET A 1 -7.49 42.59 -11.64
CA MET A 1 -7.65 41.15 -11.96
C MET A 1 -7.93 40.47 -10.64
N ASN A 2 -9.17 40.01 -10.44
CA ASN A 2 -9.60 39.43 -9.18
C ASN A 2 -9.17 37.97 -9.19
N ASP A 3 -8.03 37.65 -8.57
CA ASP A 3 -7.82 36.28 -8.10
C ASP A 3 -8.92 36.05 -7.04
N GLY A 4 -9.91 35.23 -7.39
CA GLY A 4 -10.98 34.87 -6.47
C GLY A 4 -10.42 34.29 -5.17
N ILE A 5 -11.26 34.22 -4.13
CA ILE A 5 -10.87 33.58 -2.87
C ILE A 5 -10.51 32.12 -3.16
N LYS A 6 -9.24 31.76 -2.96
CA LYS A 6 -8.74 30.38 -3.07
C LYS A 6 -8.64 29.77 -1.67
N SER A 7 -9.19 28.58 -1.51
CA SER A 7 -8.97 27.71 -0.34
C SER A 7 -8.21 26.46 -0.78
N GLU A 8 -7.31 25.94 0.06
CA GLU A 8 -6.47 24.78 -0.25
C GLU A 8 -6.30 23.92 1.00
N LEU A 9 -6.46 22.60 0.84
CA LEU A 9 -6.16 21.59 1.86
C LEU A 9 -4.85 20.88 1.48
N LEU A 10 -3.84 21.01 2.34
CA LEU A 10 -2.55 20.34 2.19
C LEU A 10 -2.35 19.32 3.31
N ILE A 11 -2.37 18.03 2.97
CA ILE A 11 -2.04 16.93 3.88
C ILE A 11 -0.57 16.55 3.65
N ARG A 12 0.29 16.79 4.64
CA ARG A 12 1.72 16.44 4.59
C ARG A 12 1.94 15.09 5.27
N ASN A 13 2.93 14.33 4.80
CA ASN A 13 3.29 13.03 5.36
C ASN A 13 2.08 12.09 5.44
N THR A 14 1.42 11.88 4.31
CA THR A 14 0.19 11.08 4.21
C THR A 14 0.35 9.68 4.78
N GLU A 15 -0.61 9.25 5.59
CA GLU A 15 -0.74 7.90 6.12
C GLU A 15 -2.01 7.22 5.59
N ARG A 16 -2.12 5.89 5.72
CA ARG A 16 -3.30 5.11 5.28
C ARG A 16 -4.63 5.70 5.76
N ARG A 17 -4.67 6.23 6.99
CA ARG A 17 -5.87 6.82 7.61
C ARG A 17 -6.34 8.13 6.96
N ASP A 18 -5.48 8.78 6.16
CA ASP A 18 -5.85 9.98 5.43
C ASP A 18 -6.64 9.64 4.16
N GLY A 19 -6.64 8.38 3.72
CA GLY A 19 -7.46 7.94 2.60
C GLY A 19 -8.96 8.00 2.92
N GLY A 20 -9.75 8.50 1.96
CA GLY A 20 -11.19 8.68 2.17
C GLY A 20 -11.83 9.62 1.17
N LEU A 21 -13.13 9.86 1.36
CA LEU A 21 -13.89 10.83 0.58
C LEU A 21 -13.79 12.21 1.25
N TYR A 22 -13.23 13.17 0.54
CA TYR A 22 -13.15 14.56 0.95
C TYR A 22 -14.20 15.37 0.20
N THR A 23 -14.96 16.21 0.89
CA THR A 23 -15.94 17.09 0.28
C THR A 23 -15.46 18.54 0.38
N CYS A 24 -15.27 19.20 -0.75
CA CYS A 24 -15.03 20.63 -0.83
C CYS A 24 -16.38 21.34 -0.90
N LEU A 25 -16.73 22.14 0.12
CA LEU A 25 -17.98 22.88 0.20
C LEU A 25 -17.71 24.38 0.03
N GLY A 26 -18.29 24.99 -0.99
CA GLY A 26 -18.34 26.44 -1.17
C GLY A 26 -19.73 26.96 -0.77
N SER A 27 -19.81 27.95 0.11
CA SER A 27 -21.09 28.54 0.52
C SER A 27 -21.05 30.06 0.57
N ASN A 28 -22.18 30.70 0.30
CA ASN A 28 -22.43 32.13 0.43
C ASN A 28 -23.86 32.40 0.94
N SER A 29 -24.26 33.66 1.06
CA SER A 29 -25.59 34.04 1.57
C SER A 29 -26.77 33.58 0.70
N PHE A 30 -26.53 33.12 -0.52
CA PHE A 30 -27.55 32.71 -1.49
C PHE A 30 -27.58 31.20 -1.73
N GLY A 31 -26.63 30.44 -1.18
CA GLY A 31 -26.61 28.99 -1.33
C GLY A 31 -25.23 28.37 -1.09
N HIS A 32 -25.11 27.09 -1.41
CA HIS A 32 -23.87 26.34 -1.38
C HIS A 32 -23.78 25.38 -2.57
N ASP A 33 -22.56 24.95 -2.87
CA ASP A 33 -22.24 23.92 -3.85
C ASP A 33 -21.08 23.07 -3.29
N ASP A 34 -21.03 21.80 -3.66
CA ASP A 34 -20.04 20.86 -3.15
C ASP A 34 -19.44 19.95 -4.22
N THR A 35 -18.24 19.45 -3.96
CA THR A 35 -17.54 18.52 -4.84
C THR A 35 -16.80 17.48 -4.02
N ASN A 36 -17.00 16.21 -4.39
CA ASN A 36 -16.39 15.06 -3.73
C ASN A 36 -15.08 14.64 -4.42
N ILE A 37 -14.07 14.33 -3.61
CA ILE A 37 -12.72 13.95 -4.03
C ILE A 37 -12.34 12.68 -3.28
N GLN A 38 -12.14 11.56 -4.00
CA GLN A 38 -11.66 10.33 -3.41
C GLN A 38 -10.13 10.35 -3.31
N LEU A 39 -9.60 10.40 -2.10
CA LEU A 39 -8.16 10.26 -1.83
C LEU A 39 -7.82 8.79 -1.61
N ILE A 40 -6.95 8.24 -2.47
CA ILE A 40 -6.38 6.89 -2.32
C ILE A 40 -4.90 7.05 -2.01
N VAL A 41 -4.49 6.65 -0.80
CA VAL A 41 -3.08 6.66 -0.39
C VAL A 41 -2.42 5.39 -0.89
N GLN A 42 -1.39 5.54 -1.73
CA GLN A 42 -0.53 4.42 -2.12
C GLN A 42 0.62 4.30 -1.12
N GLU A 43 0.90 3.07 -0.70
CA GLU A 43 1.93 2.76 0.29
C GLU A 43 2.64 1.46 -0.10
N PRO A 44 3.83 1.17 0.47
CA PRO A 44 4.44 -0.14 0.31
C PRO A 44 3.50 -1.25 0.77
N PRO A 45 3.49 -2.43 0.11
CA PRO A 45 2.73 -3.57 0.59
C PRO A 45 3.09 -3.96 2.02
N ASP A 46 2.11 -4.49 2.74
CA ASP A 46 2.37 -5.08 4.04
C ASP A 46 3.29 -6.32 3.89
N PRO A 47 4.08 -6.67 4.92
CA PRO A 47 4.86 -7.90 4.88
C PRO A 47 3.93 -9.12 4.81
N PRO A 48 4.29 -10.17 4.06
CA PRO A 48 3.55 -11.43 4.08
C PRO A 48 3.44 -11.99 5.50
N SER A 49 2.26 -12.52 5.85
CA SER A 49 2.00 -13.16 7.15
C SER A 49 1.84 -14.67 7.01
N ASP A 50 1.78 -15.37 8.14
CA ASP A 50 1.50 -16.81 8.21
C ASP A 50 2.43 -17.69 7.37
N ILE A 51 3.73 -17.40 7.40
CA ILE A 51 4.74 -18.18 6.68
C ILE A 51 4.73 -19.63 7.21
N LYS A 52 4.40 -20.57 6.32
CA LYS A 52 4.33 -22.01 6.61
C LYS A 52 5.22 -22.77 5.65
N ILE A 53 5.89 -23.79 6.15
CA ILE A 53 6.57 -24.77 5.31
C ILE A 53 5.51 -25.80 4.90
N SER A 54 5.24 -25.89 3.60
CA SER A 54 4.25 -26.83 3.08
C SER A 54 4.87 -28.17 2.70
N ASP A 55 6.13 -28.16 2.26
CA ASP A 55 6.85 -29.36 1.83
C ASP A 55 8.36 -29.18 1.98
N ARG A 56 9.06 -30.29 2.23
CA ARG A 56 10.51 -30.33 2.40
C ARG A 56 11.09 -31.51 1.64
N ASP A 57 11.98 -31.19 0.71
CA ASP A 57 12.82 -32.15 0.00
C ASP A 57 14.29 -31.97 0.41
N GLY A 58 15.19 -32.88 0.02
CA GLY A 58 16.60 -32.87 0.42
C GLY A 58 17.38 -31.64 -0.03
N ARG A 59 16.88 -30.90 -1.03
CA ARG A 59 17.52 -29.69 -1.58
C ARG A 59 16.57 -28.50 -1.76
N SER A 60 15.28 -28.66 -1.44
CA SER A 60 14.29 -27.60 -1.65
C SER A 60 13.25 -27.57 -0.54
N ILE A 61 12.70 -26.38 -0.29
CA ILE A 61 11.62 -26.16 0.67
C ILE A 61 10.55 -25.38 -0.08
N ARG A 62 9.29 -25.78 0.09
CA ARG A 62 8.14 -24.99 -0.36
C ARG A 62 7.57 -24.24 0.82
N ILE A 63 7.36 -22.95 0.63
CA ILE A 63 6.75 -22.08 1.63
C ILE A 63 5.46 -21.49 1.07
N LEU A 64 4.49 -21.32 1.96
CA LEU A 64 3.21 -20.66 1.71
C LEU A 64 3.09 -19.50 2.69
N TRP A 65 2.40 -18.45 2.28
CA TRP A 65 2.11 -17.28 3.11
C TRP A 65 0.73 -16.72 2.74
N SER A 66 0.18 -15.92 3.63
CA SER A 66 -1.06 -15.17 3.38
C SER A 66 -0.75 -13.93 2.54
N ASN A 67 -1.61 -13.62 1.57
CA ASN A 67 -1.45 -12.43 0.73
C ASN A 67 -1.52 -11.17 1.61
N PRO A 68 -0.50 -10.30 1.58
CA PRO A 68 -0.54 -9.06 2.31
C PRO A 68 -1.48 -8.06 1.63
N TYR A 69 -1.84 -7.01 2.35
CA TYR A 69 -2.42 -5.84 1.72
C TYR A 69 -1.41 -5.22 0.76
N SER A 70 -1.86 -4.89 -0.45
CA SER A 70 -0.98 -4.50 -1.55
C SER A 70 -0.60 -3.02 -1.58
N GLY A 71 -1.07 -2.22 -0.62
CA GLY A 71 -0.75 -0.81 -0.58
C GLY A 71 -1.49 0.03 -1.63
N ASN A 72 -2.70 -0.38 -2.03
CA ASN A 72 -3.47 0.21 -3.13
C ASN A 72 -2.75 0.21 -4.49
N SER A 73 -1.79 -0.68 -4.68
CA SER A 73 -1.06 -0.87 -5.94
C SER A 73 -0.92 -2.38 -6.24
N PRO A 74 -0.81 -2.81 -7.51
CA PRO A 74 -0.60 -4.22 -7.82
C PRO A 74 0.70 -4.77 -7.22
N LEU A 75 0.62 -5.95 -6.57
CA LEU A 75 1.81 -6.70 -6.19
C LEU A 75 2.52 -7.21 -7.44
N THR A 76 3.83 -7.01 -7.53
CA THR A 76 4.61 -7.47 -8.68
C THR A 76 5.40 -8.74 -8.36
N HIS A 77 6.07 -8.77 -7.20
CA HIS A 77 7.01 -9.81 -6.82
C HIS A 77 7.12 -9.95 -5.30
N PHE A 78 7.59 -11.10 -4.84
CA PHE A 78 7.99 -11.37 -3.46
C PHE A 78 9.50 -11.64 -3.38
N ILE A 79 10.15 -11.11 -2.36
CA ILE A 79 11.56 -11.36 -2.08
C ILE A 79 11.65 -12.30 -0.88
N ILE A 80 12.19 -13.51 -1.12
CA ILE A 80 12.44 -14.47 -0.06
C ILE A 80 13.88 -14.29 0.41
N GLN A 81 14.05 -13.96 1.69
CA GLN A 81 15.35 -13.91 2.36
C GLN A 81 15.51 -15.14 3.25
N HIS A 82 16.65 -15.81 3.16
CA HIS A 82 16.96 -16.98 3.96
C HIS A 82 18.42 -16.97 4.40
N ARG A 83 18.72 -17.60 5.54
CA ARG A 83 20.08 -17.77 6.03
C ARG A 83 20.26 -19.17 6.62
N ILE A 84 21.46 -19.71 6.45
CA ILE A 84 21.91 -20.84 7.26
C ILE A 84 22.36 -20.25 8.61
N GLU A 85 22.25 -21.01 9.69
CA GLU A 85 22.78 -20.61 10.99
C GLU A 85 24.26 -20.20 10.85
N ASN A 86 24.60 -18.99 11.30
CA ASN A 86 25.93 -18.37 11.15
C ASN A 86 26.43 -18.18 9.70
N GLY A 87 25.56 -18.34 8.69
CA GLY A 87 25.88 -18.13 7.29
C GLY A 87 25.54 -16.72 6.78
N ILE A 88 26.01 -16.41 5.57
CA ILE A 88 25.68 -15.16 4.87
C ILE A 88 24.20 -15.21 4.43
N PRO A 89 23.39 -14.16 4.70
CA PRO A 89 22.03 -14.06 4.20
C PRO A 89 21.98 -14.09 2.67
N LYS A 90 21.02 -14.84 2.13
CA LYS A 90 20.75 -14.93 0.69
C LYS A 90 19.32 -14.49 0.41
N SER A 91 19.10 -13.91 -0.77
CA SER A 91 17.79 -13.44 -1.20
C SER A 91 17.50 -13.87 -2.63
N LYS A 92 16.24 -14.18 -2.93
CA LYS A 92 15.77 -14.46 -4.30
C LYS A 92 14.37 -13.88 -4.52
N SER A 93 14.18 -13.28 -5.70
CA SER A 93 12.88 -12.74 -6.13
C SER A 93 12.03 -13.81 -6.81
N TYR A 94 10.72 -13.75 -6.57
CA TYR A 94 9.72 -14.64 -7.12
C TYR A 94 8.51 -13.82 -7.59
N ASN A 95 8.10 -13.98 -8.84
CA ASN A 95 6.90 -13.32 -9.36
C ASN A 95 5.66 -13.90 -8.68
N GLN A 96 4.60 -13.10 -8.57
CA GLN A 96 3.30 -13.65 -8.19
C GLN A 96 2.87 -14.66 -9.28
N SER A 97 2.65 -15.92 -8.89
CA SER A 97 2.00 -16.89 -9.77
C SER A 97 0.57 -16.41 -10.02
N GLN A 98 0.18 -16.26 -11.29
CA GLN A 98 -1.21 -16.03 -11.69
C GLN A 98 -2.12 -17.15 -11.21
#